data_AF-A0A7I8IVY8-F1
#
_entry.id   AF-A0A7I8IVY8-F1
#
_cell.length_a   1.000
_cell.length_b   1.000
_cell.length_c   1.000
_cell.angle_alpha   90.00
_cell.angle_beta   90.00
_cell.angle_gamma   90.00
#
_symmetry.space_group_name_H-M   'P 1'
#
loop_
_entity.id
_entity.type
_entity.pdbx_description
1 polymer ?
#
loop_
_entity_poly.entity_id
_entity_poly.type
_entity_poly.pdbx_seq_one_letter_code
_entity_poly.pdbx_strand_id
1 'polypeptide(L)'
;MNSIGYLNDRTIFIEDYVGCESRVIKWTLIPASSGKDGNSLNIDFFIVFDASLMLPEPTQFIVFDGYYHIQYWKHRLKAIIDVSDKEMCKGLKRAFGRFVAREAVIDEEYWTASWLRAEAHWEPMSYMRHVDNYKRKYAEEEFNALKRRCAGREGNSLKCLCIVSVKKEDPNIRRTVLNSVVGTLDLSIRLLLHGEKFPGEIKKPCSILATHDTHRYAYIANVCVSKFARRQGIASNMLYLATDMAVSAGMKQLFVHVHADNTPAKELYRKIGFEVVGASPPASEDPRFLMCMEL
;
A
#
# COMPACT_ATOMS: atom_id res chain seq x y z
N MET A 1 7.14 3.90 -28.45
CA MET A 1 8.29 4.76 -28.82
C MET A 1 7.88 6.15 -28.36
N ASN A 2 8.50 6.68 -27.32
CA ASN A 2 7.95 7.85 -26.62
C ASN A 2 8.58 9.08 -27.24
N SER A 3 7.78 9.96 -27.85
CA SER A 3 8.23 11.22 -28.42
C SER A 3 7.96 12.34 -27.42
N ILE A 4 9.03 13.06 -27.05
CA ILE A 4 8.92 14.30 -26.29
C ILE A 4 8.88 15.43 -27.30
N GLY A 5 7.81 16.21 -27.28
CA GLY A 5 7.63 17.37 -28.15
C GLY A 5 7.40 18.63 -27.34
N TYR A 6 7.83 19.76 -27.91
CA TYR A 6 7.49 21.08 -27.42
C TYR A 6 6.33 21.60 -28.28
N LEU A 7 5.21 21.94 -27.66
CA LEU A 7 4.11 22.58 -28.39
C LEU A 7 4.40 24.07 -28.59
N ASN A 8 5.12 24.65 -27.63
CA ASN A 8 5.65 26.02 -27.59
C ASN A 8 6.66 26.13 -26.42
N ASP A 9 7.30 27.30 -26.24
CA ASP A 9 8.32 27.56 -25.21
C ASP A 9 7.84 27.36 -23.75
N ARG A 10 6.55 27.07 -23.54
CA ARG A 10 5.92 26.97 -22.22
C ARG A 10 5.06 25.71 -22.04
N THR A 11 5.03 24.80 -23.00
CA THR A 11 4.18 23.59 -22.92
C THR A 11 4.93 22.40 -23.48
N ILE A 12 5.21 21.43 -22.60
CA ILE A 12 5.86 20.17 -22.92
C ILE A 12 4.77 19.11 -22.99
N PHE A 13 4.78 18.29 -24.03
CA PHE A 13 3.92 17.12 -24.08
C PHE A 13 4.76 15.86 -24.18
N ILE A 14 4.31 14.83 -23.47
CA ILE A 14 4.83 13.48 -23.64
C ILE A 14 3.73 12.71 -24.35
N GLU A 15 3.99 12.36 -25.60
CA GLU A 15 3.16 11.43 -26.36
C GLU A 15 3.63 10.01 -26.06
N ASP A 16 2.76 9.25 -25.39
CA ASP A 16 2.96 7.82 -25.19
C ASP A 16 2.07 7.05 -26.16
N TYR A 17 2.68 6.16 -26.93
CA TYR A 17 2.00 5.33 -27.93
C TYR A 17 1.76 3.95 -27.32
N VAL A 18 0.51 3.65 -27.02
CA VAL A 18 0.07 2.35 -26.48
C VAL A 18 -0.83 1.68 -27.52
N GLY A 19 -0.28 0.79 -28.34
CA GLY A 19 -1.01 0.18 -29.45
C GLY A 19 -1.40 1.19 -30.55
N CYS A 20 -2.65 1.14 -31.04
CA CYS A 20 -3.18 2.08 -32.05
C CYS A 20 -3.76 3.38 -31.46
N GLU A 21 -3.74 3.57 -30.14
CA GLU A 21 -4.26 4.79 -29.50
C GLU A 21 -3.12 5.62 -28.88
N SER A 22 -3.07 6.91 -29.24
CA SER A 22 -2.13 7.88 -28.66
C SER A 22 -2.73 8.52 -27.41
N ARG A 23 -2.04 8.45 -26.26
CA ARG A 23 -2.40 9.21 -25.06
C ARG A 23 -1.40 10.35 -24.87
N VAL A 24 -1.90 11.59 -24.96
CA VAL A 24 -1.08 12.81 -24.83
C VAL A 24 -1.19 13.32 -23.40
N ILE A 25 -0.07 13.28 -22.66
CA ILE A 25 0.02 13.93 -21.34
C ILE A 25 0.59 15.33 -21.57
N LYS A 26 -0.21 16.37 -21.31
CA LYS A 26 0.20 17.78 -21.44
C LYS A 26 0.68 18.35 -20.11
N TRP A 27 1.82 19.03 -20.16
CA TRP A 27 2.42 19.75 -19.03
C TRP A 27 2.53 21.22 -19.42
N THR A 28 1.99 22.12 -18.59
CA THR A 28 2.10 23.57 -18.84
C THR A 28 3.06 24.18 -17.82
N LEU A 29 4.13 24.82 -18.32
CA LEU A 29 5.01 25.64 -17.50
C LEU A 29 4.36 27.03 -17.33
N ILE A 30 4.12 27.42 -16.08
CA ILE A 30 3.69 28.77 -15.73
C ILE A 30 4.87 29.50 -15.09
N PRO A 31 5.34 30.63 -15.65
CA PRO A 31 6.40 31.40 -15.02
C PRO A 31 5.91 32.04 -13.71
N ALA A 32 6.71 31.95 -12.64
CA ALA A 32 6.50 32.73 -11.43
C ALA A 32 6.75 34.22 -11.73
N SER A 33 5.84 35.11 -11.31
CA SER A 33 6.13 36.55 -11.37
C SER A 33 7.16 36.90 -10.29
N SER A 34 8.43 37.06 -10.69
CA SER A 34 9.48 37.57 -9.80
C SER A 34 9.20 39.04 -9.45
N GLY A 35 9.02 39.34 -8.16
CA GLY A 35 9.17 40.70 -7.65
C GLY A 35 10.59 41.19 -7.95
N LYS A 36 10.72 42.37 -8.55
CA LYS A 36 12.01 42.97 -8.87
C LYS A 36 12.71 43.37 -7.57
N ASP A 37 13.73 42.62 -7.17
CA ASP A 37 14.87 43.16 -6.44
C ASP A 37 16.16 42.60 -7.03
N GLY A 38 17.10 43.50 -7.28
CA GLY A 38 18.21 43.30 -8.21
C GLY A 38 19.20 42.21 -7.79
N ASN A 39 19.78 41.59 -8.82
CA ASN A 39 20.96 40.72 -8.80
C ASN A 39 20.79 39.30 -8.22
N SER A 40 19.83 38.54 -8.75
CA SER A 40 20.05 37.16 -9.21
C SER A 40 18.84 36.69 -10.03
N LEU A 41 19.06 36.25 -11.28
CA LEU A 41 18.01 35.63 -12.10
C LEU A 41 17.86 34.16 -11.66
N ASN A 42 17.23 33.92 -10.52
CA ASN A 42 16.58 32.63 -10.26
C ASN A 42 15.16 32.75 -10.84
N ILE A 43 14.95 32.16 -12.01
CA ILE A 43 13.61 32.03 -12.59
C ILE A 43 12.99 30.79 -11.99
N ASP A 44 12.13 30.97 -10.99
CA ASP A 44 11.31 29.89 -10.46
C ASP A 44 10.23 29.56 -11.51
N PHE A 45 10.30 28.36 -12.09
CA PHE A 45 9.28 27.86 -13.00
C PHE A 45 8.29 26.99 -12.22
N PHE A 46 7.00 27.34 -12.27
CA PHE A 46 5.95 26.50 -11.72
C PHE A 46 5.46 25.54 -12.81
N ILE A 47 5.56 24.23 -12.58
CA ILE A 47 4.94 23.24 -13.45
C ILE A 47 3.55 22.96 -12.92
N VAL A 48 2.54 23.24 -13.74
CA VAL A 48 1.15 22.94 -13.42
C VAL A 48 0.74 21.66 -14.14
N PHE A 49 0.46 20.63 -13.35
CA PHE A 49 -0.05 19.35 -13.83
C PHE A 49 -1.58 19.40 -13.88
N ASP A 50 -2.15 19.20 -15.07
CA ASP A 50 -3.59 18.99 -15.24
C ASP A 50 -3.88 17.48 -15.18
N ALA A 51 -4.26 17.01 -13.99
CA ALA A 51 -4.59 15.61 -13.72
C ALA A 51 -6.03 15.23 -14.09
N SER A 52 -6.83 16.17 -14.62
CA SER A 52 -8.29 16.06 -14.71
C SER A 52 -8.76 14.88 -15.57
N LEU A 53 -7.88 14.34 -16.43
CA LEU A 53 -8.16 13.19 -17.28
C LEU A 53 -7.78 11.83 -16.67
N MET A 54 -7.16 11.79 -15.47
CA MET A 54 -6.64 10.54 -14.88
C MET A 54 -7.04 10.29 -13.42
N LEU A 55 -7.67 11.24 -12.72
CA LEU A 55 -8.13 11.06 -11.34
C LEU A 55 -9.62 11.45 -11.18
N PRO A 56 -10.39 10.82 -10.26
CA PRO A 56 -11.84 10.97 -10.21
C PRO A 56 -12.35 12.31 -9.66
N GLU A 57 -11.47 13.22 -9.23
CA GLU A 57 -11.81 14.51 -8.64
C GLU A 57 -10.80 15.59 -9.09
N PRO A 58 -11.23 16.86 -9.23
CA PRO A 58 -10.36 17.97 -9.66
C PRO A 58 -9.35 18.28 -8.56
N THR A 59 -8.17 17.67 -8.67
CA THR A 59 -7.12 17.87 -7.67
C THR A 59 -6.40 19.17 -7.98
N GLN A 60 -6.37 20.07 -6.99
CA GLN A 60 -5.68 21.36 -7.01
C GLN A 60 -4.30 21.27 -7.68
N PHE A 61 -4.01 22.28 -8.50
CA PHE A 61 -2.72 22.48 -9.16
C PHE A 61 -1.56 22.29 -8.18
N ILE A 62 -0.72 21.27 -8.40
CA ILE A 62 0.46 21.03 -7.59
C ILE A 62 1.61 21.85 -8.17
N VAL A 63 2.07 22.82 -7.40
CA VAL A 63 3.20 23.69 -7.75
C VAL A 63 4.49 23.04 -7.23
N PHE A 64 5.43 22.75 -8.12
CA PHE A 64 6.75 22.20 -7.76
C PHE A 64 7.83 23.27 -7.82
N ASP A 65 8.66 23.31 -6.78
CA ASP A 65 9.91 24.06 -6.76
C ASP A 65 11.08 23.09 -7.01
N GLY A 66 11.79 23.27 -8.13
CA GLY A 66 13.01 22.53 -8.46
C GLY A 66 12.88 21.23 -9.30
N TYR A 67 13.93 20.96 -10.08
CA TYR A 67 14.05 19.84 -11.05
C TYR A 67 13.92 18.43 -10.41
N TYR A 68 14.36 18.27 -9.14
CA TYR A 68 14.32 17.00 -8.42
C TYR A 68 12.89 16.54 -8.09
N HIS A 69 11.98 17.47 -7.79
CA HIS A 69 10.57 17.15 -7.55
C HIS A 69 9.89 16.59 -8.79
N ILE A 70 10.20 17.13 -9.98
CA ILE A 70 9.60 16.72 -11.25
C ILE A 70 9.95 15.26 -11.58
N GLN A 71 11.22 14.88 -11.42
CA GLN A 71 11.65 13.51 -11.72
C GLN A 71 10.99 12.49 -10.77
N TYR A 72 10.93 12.78 -9.47
CA TYR A 72 10.22 11.95 -8.49
C TYR A 72 8.77 11.71 -8.90
N TRP A 73 8.03 12.77 -9.24
CA TRP A 73 6.64 12.65 -9.64
C TRP A 73 6.45 11.95 -10.98
N LYS A 74 7.33 12.18 -11.96
CA LYS A 74 7.32 11.46 -13.25
C LYS A 74 7.48 9.95 -13.06
N HIS A 75 8.42 9.53 -12.23
CA HIS A 75 8.64 8.11 -11.94
C HIS A 75 7.48 7.51 -11.14
N ARG A 76 6.92 8.25 -10.18
CA ARG A 76 5.74 7.84 -9.41
C ARG A 76 4.51 7.66 -10.31
N LEU A 77 4.26 8.60 -11.22
CA LEU A 77 3.18 8.52 -12.22
C LEU A 77 3.36 7.30 -13.13
N LYS A 78 4.57 7.08 -13.66
CA LYS A 78 4.88 5.88 -14.45
C LYS A 78 4.64 4.59 -13.65
N ALA A 79 5.06 4.53 -12.39
CA ALA A 79 4.84 3.37 -11.54
C ALA A 79 3.34 3.12 -11.23
N ILE A 80 2.54 4.18 -11.09
CA ILE A 80 1.08 4.07 -10.93
C ILE A 80 0.45 3.49 -12.20
N ILE A 81 0.84 4.01 -13.37
CA ILE A 81 0.33 3.54 -14.68
C ILE A 81 0.70 2.06 -14.90
N ASP A 82 1.95 1.67 -14.66
CA ASP A 82 2.39 0.27 -14.79
C ASP A 82 1.63 -0.71 -13.87
N VAL A 83 1.19 -0.25 -12.69
CA VAL A 83 0.37 -1.05 -11.75
C VAL A 83 -1.09 -1.11 -12.20
N SER A 84 -1.58 -0.07 -12.88
CA SER A 84 -2.92 -0.01 -13.45
C SER A 84 -3.04 -0.87 -14.72
N ASP A 85 -2.01 -0.89 -15.57
CA ASP A 85 -2.00 -1.60 -16.86
C ASP A 85 -1.83 -3.11 -16.72
N LYS A 86 -1.19 -3.58 -15.65
CA LYS A 86 -1.29 -4.98 -15.23
C LYS A 86 -2.64 -5.16 -14.52
N GLU A 87 -3.67 -5.61 -15.24
CA GLU A 87 -4.99 -6.03 -14.72
C GLU A 87 -4.91 -7.23 -13.74
N MET A 88 -4.10 -7.15 -12.70
CA MET A 88 -3.79 -8.27 -11.84
C MET A 88 -4.36 -8.01 -10.45
N CYS A 89 -5.05 -9.04 -9.96
CA CYS A 89 -5.66 -9.26 -8.62
C CYS A 89 -7.20 -9.42 -8.60
N LYS A 90 -7.96 -9.05 -9.63
CA LYS A 90 -9.42 -9.20 -9.58
C LYS A 90 -9.81 -10.69 -9.59
N GLY A 91 -10.44 -11.15 -8.52
CA GLY A 91 -11.06 -12.47 -8.43
C GLY A 91 -10.17 -13.60 -7.89
N LEU A 92 -8.92 -13.32 -7.52
CA LEU A 92 -8.07 -14.34 -6.88
C LEU A 92 -8.64 -14.69 -5.51
N LYS A 93 -8.90 -15.99 -5.31
CA LYS A 93 -9.46 -16.53 -4.08
C LYS A 93 -8.81 -17.85 -3.75
N ARG A 94 -8.69 -18.13 -2.46
CA ARG A 94 -8.14 -19.38 -1.95
C ARG A 94 -9.14 -20.07 -1.04
N ALA A 95 -9.68 -21.20 -1.48
CA ALA A 95 -10.58 -22.02 -0.67
C ALA A 95 -9.78 -23.05 0.13
N PHE A 96 -10.08 -23.22 1.41
CA PHE A 96 -9.41 -24.19 2.29
C PHE A 96 -10.35 -24.61 3.42
N GLY A 97 -10.50 -25.92 3.64
CA GLY A 97 -11.47 -26.43 4.62
C GLY A 97 -12.86 -25.81 4.45
N ARG A 98 -13.39 -25.23 5.53
CA ARG A 98 -14.67 -24.51 5.57
C ARG A 98 -14.57 -23.00 5.32
N PHE A 99 -13.44 -22.52 4.80
CA PHE A 99 -13.15 -21.10 4.64
C PHE A 99 -12.76 -20.75 3.20
N VAL A 100 -12.86 -19.47 2.87
CA VAL A 100 -12.37 -18.88 1.63
C VAL A 100 -11.68 -17.57 1.97
N ALA A 101 -10.41 -17.42 1.56
CA ALA A 101 -9.72 -16.14 1.57
C ALA A 101 -9.91 -15.44 0.23
N ARG A 102 -10.22 -14.15 0.24
CA ARG A 102 -10.36 -13.29 -0.93
C ARG A 102 -10.24 -11.81 -0.55
N GLU A 103 -10.19 -10.93 -1.53
CA GLU A 103 -10.34 -9.49 -1.30
C GLU A 103 -11.72 -9.16 -0.70
N ALA A 104 -11.75 -8.15 0.18
CA ALA A 104 -12.96 -7.58 0.74
C ALA A 104 -13.69 -6.74 -0.32
N VAL A 105 -14.99 -6.96 -0.48
CA VAL A 105 -15.80 -6.41 -1.58
C VAL A 105 -16.76 -5.33 -1.09
N ILE A 106 -17.34 -5.50 0.11
CA ILE A 106 -18.38 -4.64 0.65
C ILE A 106 -17.94 -3.98 1.96
N ASP A 107 -18.51 -2.84 2.32
CA ASP A 107 -18.12 -2.04 3.48
C ASP A 107 -18.30 -2.79 4.80
N GLU A 108 -19.28 -3.68 4.90
CA GLU A 108 -19.49 -4.53 6.07
C GLU A 108 -18.30 -5.46 6.33
N GLU A 109 -17.59 -5.90 5.28
CA GLU A 109 -16.39 -6.73 5.43
C GLU A 109 -15.20 -5.91 5.92
N TYR A 110 -15.03 -4.70 5.40
CA TYR A 110 -14.02 -3.75 5.89
C TYR A 110 -14.29 -3.39 7.36
N TRP A 111 -15.55 -3.13 7.72
CA TRP A 111 -15.95 -2.87 9.09
C TRP A 111 -15.66 -4.07 10.01
N THR A 112 -16.03 -5.28 9.58
CA THR A 112 -15.78 -6.49 10.35
C THR A 112 -14.28 -6.75 10.51
N ALA A 113 -13.48 -6.48 9.48
CA ALA A 113 -12.03 -6.56 9.54
C ALA A 113 -11.45 -5.59 10.59
N SER A 114 -11.91 -4.34 10.59
CA SER A 114 -11.48 -3.34 11.58
C SER A 114 -11.92 -3.71 13.01
N TRP A 115 -13.14 -4.21 13.18
CA TRP A 115 -13.61 -4.71 14.46
C TRP A 115 -12.77 -5.88 14.96
N LEU A 116 -12.41 -6.83 14.09
CA LEU A 116 -11.55 -7.96 14.44
C LEU A 116 -10.16 -7.52 14.91
N ARG A 117 -9.60 -6.47 14.30
CA ARG A 117 -8.33 -5.86 14.71
C ARG A 117 -8.47 -5.21 16.09
N ALA A 118 -9.57 -4.51 16.34
CA ALA A 118 -9.89 -3.97 17.65
C ALA A 118 -9.98 -5.08 18.71
N GLU A 119 -10.71 -6.16 18.43
CA GLU A 119 -10.82 -7.28 19.38
C GLU A 119 -9.47 -7.89 19.73
N ALA A 120 -8.59 -8.06 18.75
CA ALA A 120 -7.26 -8.60 18.97
C ALA A 120 -6.36 -7.63 19.76
N HIS A 121 -6.43 -6.33 19.50
CA HIS A 121 -5.60 -5.32 20.17
C HIS A 121 -5.90 -5.25 21.68
N TRP A 122 -7.17 -5.30 22.07
CA TRP A 122 -7.58 -5.30 23.48
C TRP A 122 -7.71 -6.70 24.10
N GLU A 123 -7.34 -7.77 23.39
CA GLU A 123 -7.46 -9.14 23.91
C GLU A 123 -6.71 -9.36 25.24
N PRO A 124 -5.47 -8.85 25.44
CA PRO A 124 -4.76 -9.00 26.72
C PRO A 124 -5.38 -8.18 27.87
N MET A 125 -6.19 -7.17 27.55
CA MET A 125 -6.77 -6.21 28.50
C MET A 125 -8.29 -6.35 28.61
N SER A 126 -8.82 -7.56 28.38
CA SER A 126 -10.26 -7.81 28.34
C SER A 126 -11.00 -7.51 29.65
N TYR A 127 -10.28 -7.34 30.76
CA TYR A 127 -10.82 -7.02 32.09
C TYR A 127 -11.09 -5.52 32.30
N MET A 128 -10.65 -4.63 31.40
CA MET A 128 -10.85 -3.19 31.54
C MET A 128 -12.32 -2.80 31.44
N ARG A 129 -12.78 -1.89 32.31
CA ARG A 129 -14.11 -1.28 32.19
C ARG A 129 -14.20 -0.47 30.90
N HIS A 130 -15.37 -0.52 30.25
CA HIS A 130 -15.65 0.19 28.99
C HIS A 130 -14.77 -0.22 27.80
N VAL A 131 -14.15 -1.40 27.84
CA VAL A 131 -13.32 -1.91 26.73
C VAL A 131 -14.07 -1.90 25.40
N ASP A 132 -15.39 -2.12 25.40
CA ASP A 132 -16.19 -2.12 24.18
C ASP A 132 -16.35 -0.73 23.55
N ASN A 133 -16.34 0.34 24.35
CA ASN A 133 -16.32 1.71 23.82
C ASN A 133 -14.98 2.03 23.15
N TYR A 134 -13.87 1.58 23.76
CA TYR A 134 -12.53 1.73 23.17
C TYR A 134 -12.38 0.93 21.87
N LYS A 135 -12.85 -0.33 21.86
CA LYS A 135 -12.88 -1.16 20.64
C LYS A 135 -13.69 -0.50 19.54
N ARG A 136 -14.87 0.05 19.85
CA ARG A 136 -15.70 0.74 18.85
C ARG A 136 -14.98 1.94 18.25
N LYS A 137 -14.43 2.81 19.09
CA LYS A 137 -13.67 3.97 18.62
C LYS A 137 -12.49 3.57 17.74
N TYR A 138 -11.72 2.57 18.17
CA TYR A 138 -10.60 2.06 17.39
C TYR A 138 -11.04 1.45 16.06
N ALA A 139 -12.11 0.65 16.07
CA ALA A 139 -12.65 0.03 14.86
C ALA A 139 -13.13 1.09 13.85
N GLU A 140 -13.74 2.19 14.31
CA GLU A 140 -14.14 3.33 13.47
C GLU A 140 -12.93 4.02 12.83
N GLU A 141 -11.90 4.31 13.62
CA GLU A 141 -10.67 4.93 13.13
C GLU A 141 -9.96 4.02 12.11
N GLU A 142 -9.81 2.72 12.43
CA GLU A 142 -9.22 1.72 11.55
C GLU A 142 -10.02 1.49 10.27
N PHE A 143 -11.35 1.46 10.35
CA PHE A 143 -12.21 1.33 9.17
C PHE A 143 -11.98 2.49 8.19
N ASN A 144 -12.00 3.72 8.70
CA ASN A 144 -11.77 4.90 7.89
C ASN A 144 -10.36 4.91 7.30
N ALA A 145 -9.33 4.54 8.08
CA ALA A 145 -7.96 4.43 7.59
C ALA A 145 -7.83 3.33 6.52
N LEU A 146 -8.39 2.15 6.75
CA LEU A 146 -8.36 1.03 5.81
C LEU A 146 -9.02 1.39 4.47
N LYS A 147 -10.17 2.06 4.51
CA LYS A 147 -10.86 2.55 3.31
C LYS A 147 -10.02 3.57 2.54
N ARG A 148 -9.38 4.52 3.23
CA ARG A 148 -8.47 5.50 2.58
C ARG A 148 -7.29 4.82 1.90
N ARG A 149 -6.66 3.84 2.57
CA ARG A 149 -5.55 3.05 2.01
C ARG A 149 -5.98 2.27 0.77
N CYS A 150 -7.12 1.57 0.82
CA CYS A 150 -7.60 0.77 -0.32
C CYS A 150 -8.09 1.64 -1.49
N ALA A 151 -8.52 2.87 -1.22
CA ALA A 151 -8.86 3.85 -2.25
C ALA A 151 -7.62 4.53 -2.90
N GLY A 152 -6.41 4.19 -2.48
CA GLY A 152 -5.16 4.78 -3.01
C GLY A 152 -4.90 6.22 -2.55
N ARG A 153 -5.55 6.67 -1.47
CA ARG A 153 -5.51 8.07 -1.00
C ARG A 153 -4.43 8.33 0.07
N GLU A 154 -3.48 7.42 0.28
CA GLU A 154 -2.58 7.47 1.43
C GLU A 154 -1.12 7.06 1.14
N GLY A 155 -0.19 7.97 1.40
CA GLY A 155 1.25 7.70 1.54
C GLY A 155 1.99 7.29 0.26
N ASN A 156 2.95 6.37 0.42
CA ASN A 156 3.80 5.80 -0.64
C ASN A 156 3.23 4.47 -1.21
N SER A 157 2.01 4.10 -0.82
CA SER A 157 1.35 2.88 -1.30
C SER A 157 0.75 3.15 -2.68
N LEU A 158 1.15 2.36 -3.67
CA LEU A 158 0.57 2.40 -5.02
C LEU A 158 -0.80 1.70 -5.06
N LYS A 159 -0.93 0.60 -4.30
CA LYS A 159 -2.16 -0.19 -4.20
C LYS A 159 -2.22 -0.84 -2.83
N CYS A 160 -3.39 -0.91 -2.22
CA CYS A 160 -3.62 -1.62 -0.96
C CYS A 160 -4.88 -2.45 -1.08
N LEU A 161 -4.82 -3.70 -0.63
CA LEU A 161 -5.90 -4.68 -0.68
C LEU A 161 -6.14 -5.18 0.74
N CYS A 162 -7.40 -5.20 1.16
CA CYS A 162 -7.81 -5.91 2.36
C CYS A 162 -8.22 -7.33 1.96
N ILE A 163 -7.44 -8.32 2.38
CA ILE A 163 -7.81 -9.72 2.27
C ILE A 163 -8.60 -10.12 3.51
N VAL A 164 -9.74 -10.77 3.30
CA VAL A 164 -10.58 -11.34 4.36
C VAL A 164 -10.70 -12.85 4.16
N SER A 165 -10.71 -13.58 5.28
CA SER A 165 -11.13 -14.98 5.30
C SER A 165 -12.55 -15.08 5.80
N VAL A 166 -13.44 -15.63 4.98
CA VAL A 166 -14.85 -15.84 5.30
C VAL A 166 -15.16 -17.33 5.45
N LYS A 167 -16.10 -17.67 6.33
CA LYS A 167 -16.70 -19.01 6.39
C LYS A 167 -17.47 -19.27 5.08
N LYS A 168 -17.30 -20.46 4.51
CA LYS A 168 -18.15 -20.94 3.41
C LYS A 168 -19.61 -20.93 3.87
N GLU A 169 -20.51 -20.54 2.98
CA GLU A 169 -21.92 -20.67 3.24
C GLU A 169 -22.27 -22.13 3.48
N ASP A 170 -23.05 -22.37 4.52
CA ASP A 170 -23.65 -23.66 4.79
C ASP A 170 -25.11 -23.55 4.32
N PRO A 171 -25.61 -24.44 3.45
CA PRO A 171 -26.98 -24.35 2.95
C PRO A 171 -28.03 -24.30 4.09
N ASN A 172 -27.70 -24.80 5.28
CA ASN A 172 -28.62 -24.83 6.43
C ASN A 172 -28.46 -23.65 7.40
N ILE A 173 -27.48 -22.75 7.22
CA ILE A 173 -27.22 -21.65 8.17
C ILE A 173 -26.93 -20.35 7.42
N ARG A 174 -27.91 -19.42 7.44
CA ARG A 174 -27.69 -18.03 7.02
C ARG A 174 -26.84 -17.32 8.06
N ARG A 175 -25.67 -16.80 7.66
CA ARG A 175 -24.78 -15.99 8.51
C ARG A 175 -24.80 -14.55 8.02
N THR A 176 -24.84 -13.61 8.95
CA THR A 176 -24.57 -12.20 8.62
C THR A 176 -23.10 -12.03 8.24
N VAL A 177 -22.78 -10.99 7.46
CA VAL A 177 -21.40 -10.66 7.07
C VAL A 177 -20.49 -10.59 8.29
N LEU A 178 -20.95 -9.92 9.35
CA LEU A 178 -20.31 -9.80 10.66
C LEU A 178 -19.88 -11.15 11.26
N ASN A 179 -20.67 -12.20 11.07
CA ASN A 179 -20.41 -13.54 11.64
C ASN A 179 -19.60 -14.46 10.70
N SER A 180 -19.39 -14.02 9.46
CA SER A 180 -18.74 -14.80 8.41
C SER A 180 -17.24 -14.56 8.34
N VAL A 181 -16.77 -13.32 8.54
CA VAL A 181 -15.36 -12.94 8.49
C VAL A 181 -14.66 -13.43 9.77
N VAL A 182 -13.58 -14.18 9.60
CA VAL A 182 -12.80 -14.81 10.68
C VAL A 182 -11.32 -14.46 10.64
N GLY A 183 -10.86 -13.79 9.60
CA GLY A 183 -9.50 -13.32 9.48
C GLY A 183 -9.38 -12.15 8.52
N THR A 184 -8.37 -11.33 8.71
CA THR A 184 -8.03 -10.18 7.88
C THR A 184 -6.52 -10.06 7.72
N LEU A 185 -6.09 -9.52 6.58
CA LEU A 185 -4.70 -9.24 6.23
C LEU A 185 -4.69 -8.08 5.23
N ASP A 186 -3.76 -7.13 5.38
CA ASP A 186 -3.55 -6.07 4.40
C ASP A 186 -2.34 -6.41 3.52
N LEU A 187 -2.52 -6.34 2.20
CA LEU A 187 -1.44 -6.43 1.21
C LEU A 187 -1.30 -5.08 0.52
N SER A 188 -0.10 -4.52 0.51
CA SER A 188 0.19 -3.25 -0.18
C SER A 188 1.37 -3.36 -1.12
N ILE A 189 1.27 -2.72 -2.28
CA ILE A 189 2.40 -2.52 -3.20
C ILE A 189 2.94 -1.12 -2.96
N ARG A 190 4.24 -1.02 -2.71
CA ARG A 190 4.90 0.22 -2.31
C ARG A 190 6.15 0.46 -3.16
N LEU A 191 6.60 1.71 -3.17
CA LEU A 191 7.89 2.12 -3.74
C LEU A 191 8.90 2.30 -2.61
N LEU A 192 10.12 1.81 -2.80
CA LEU A 192 11.23 2.18 -1.93
C LEU A 192 11.54 3.67 -2.09
N LEU A 193 11.69 4.38 -0.98
CA LEU A 193 12.13 5.77 -1.00
C LEU A 193 13.63 5.85 -1.32
N HIS A 194 14.07 7.00 -1.80
CA HIS A 194 15.46 7.23 -2.16
C HIS A 194 16.40 6.95 -0.97
N GLY A 195 17.32 6.01 -1.15
CA GLY A 195 18.29 5.60 -0.12
C GLY A 195 17.84 4.43 0.77
N GLU A 196 16.58 3.97 0.67
CA GLU A 196 16.11 2.75 1.35
C GLU A 196 16.49 1.50 0.54
N LYS A 197 17.15 0.51 1.17
CA LYS A 197 17.28 -0.84 0.57
C LYS A 197 16.11 -1.74 0.92
N PHE A 198 15.44 -1.45 2.03
CA PHE A 198 14.29 -2.19 2.53
C PHE A 198 13.31 -1.26 3.25
N PRO A 199 12.04 -1.69 3.44
CA PRO A 199 10.99 -0.83 3.98
C PRO A 199 11.34 -0.32 5.39
N GLY A 200 11.42 1.01 5.56
CA GLY A 200 11.67 1.63 6.86
C GLY A 200 13.14 1.68 7.29
N GLU A 201 14.08 1.44 6.38
CA GLU A 201 15.52 1.67 6.64
C GLU A 201 15.81 3.18 6.72
N ILE A 202 15.93 3.72 7.93
CA ILE A 202 16.35 5.11 8.13
C ILE A 202 17.88 5.19 7.98
N LYS A 203 18.37 5.37 6.76
CA LYS A 203 19.73 5.89 6.53
C LYS A 203 19.68 7.37 6.20
N LYS A 204 20.62 8.14 6.77
CA LYS A 204 20.88 9.51 6.32
C LYS A 204 21.15 9.46 4.80
N PRO A 205 20.49 10.30 3.99
CA PRO A 205 20.63 10.25 2.55
C PRO A 205 22.11 10.46 2.18
N CYS A 206 22.71 9.51 1.47
CA CYS A 206 24.05 9.67 0.92
C CYS A 206 23.92 10.18 -0.52
N SER A 207 24.43 11.39 -0.77
CA SER A 207 24.27 12.18 -2.00
C SER A 207 25.10 11.70 -3.20
N ILE A 208 25.40 10.40 -3.29
CA ILE A 208 26.32 9.87 -4.31
C ILE A 208 25.62 8.81 -5.15
N LEU A 209 25.17 9.23 -6.34
CA LEU A 209 24.96 8.43 -7.56
C LEU A 209 24.40 7.01 -7.34
N ALA A 210 23.16 6.89 -6.87
CA ALA A 210 22.40 5.64 -6.98
C ALA A 210 21.51 5.70 -8.22
N THR A 211 21.71 4.76 -9.15
CA THR A 211 20.90 4.55 -10.36
C THR A 211 19.41 4.49 -10.04
N HIS A 212 18.60 5.21 -10.83
CA HIS A 212 17.19 5.53 -10.62
C HIS A 212 16.19 4.36 -10.78
N ASP A 213 16.52 3.17 -10.32
CA ASP A 213 15.55 2.07 -10.31
C ASP A 213 14.62 2.19 -9.11
N THR A 214 13.42 2.71 -9.36
CA THR A 214 12.32 2.66 -8.41
C THR A 214 11.88 1.21 -8.21
N HIS A 215 12.45 0.56 -7.20
CA HIS A 215 12.11 -0.80 -6.85
C HIS A 215 10.75 -0.86 -6.15
N ARG A 216 9.82 -1.59 -6.75
CA ARG A 216 8.52 -1.91 -6.17
C ARG A 216 8.64 -3.17 -5.31
N TYR A 217 7.92 -3.19 -4.20
CA TYR A 217 7.83 -4.35 -3.34
C TYR A 217 6.42 -4.53 -2.79
N ALA A 218 6.10 -5.77 -2.40
CA ALA A 218 4.88 -6.06 -1.67
C ALA A 218 5.12 -6.05 -0.16
N TYR A 219 4.13 -5.61 0.59
CA TYR A 219 4.20 -5.47 2.05
C TYR A 219 2.93 -5.96 2.71
N ILE A 220 3.08 -6.84 3.70
CA ILE A 220 2.01 -7.38 4.52
C ILE A 220 1.88 -6.57 5.81
N ALA A 221 0.65 -6.19 6.14
CA ALA A 221 0.31 -5.57 7.41
C ALA A 221 -0.95 -6.20 8.02
N ASN A 222 -1.19 -5.92 9.30
CA ASN A 222 -2.47 -6.16 9.99
C ASN A 222 -3.04 -7.59 9.82
N VAL A 223 -2.17 -8.61 9.94
CA VAL A 223 -2.61 -10.01 9.93
C VAL A 223 -3.31 -10.32 11.25
N CYS A 224 -4.61 -10.60 11.19
CA CYS A 224 -5.42 -10.92 12.37
C CYS A 224 -6.36 -12.09 12.08
N VAL A 225 -6.53 -12.98 13.06
CA VAL A 225 -7.49 -14.09 13.02
C VAL A 225 -8.29 -14.08 14.32
N SER A 226 -9.61 -14.22 14.18
CA SER A 226 -10.54 -14.33 15.30
C SER A 226 -10.03 -15.33 16.32
N LYS A 227 -10.05 -14.94 17.61
CA LYS A 227 -9.59 -15.77 18.73
C LYS A 227 -10.09 -17.21 18.65
N PHE A 228 -11.38 -17.37 18.34
CA PHE A 228 -12.07 -18.66 18.28
C PHE A 228 -11.85 -19.44 16.98
N ALA A 229 -11.22 -18.84 15.98
CA ALA A 229 -10.90 -19.47 14.69
C ALA A 229 -9.39 -19.75 14.50
N ARG A 230 -8.55 -19.40 15.48
CA ARG A 230 -7.10 -19.64 15.42
C ARG A 230 -6.77 -21.12 15.29
N ARG A 231 -5.54 -21.41 14.86
CA ARG A 231 -4.99 -22.76 14.68
C ARG A 231 -5.71 -23.65 13.66
N GLN A 232 -6.57 -23.07 12.81
CA GLN A 232 -7.23 -23.75 11.69
C GLN A 232 -6.58 -23.46 10.33
N GLY A 233 -5.34 -22.95 10.31
CA GLY A 233 -4.61 -22.62 9.08
C GLY A 233 -5.08 -21.36 8.35
N ILE A 234 -5.97 -20.55 8.94
CA ILE A 234 -6.52 -19.33 8.31
C ILE A 234 -5.42 -18.33 7.94
N ALA A 235 -4.54 -17.97 8.89
CA ALA A 235 -3.48 -17.00 8.64
C ALA A 235 -2.53 -17.44 7.52
N SER A 236 -2.09 -18.71 7.54
CA SER A 236 -1.23 -19.28 6.50
C SER A 236 -1.88 -19.20 5.11
N ASN A 237 -3.18 -19.50 5.00
CA ASN A 237 -3.87 -19.44 3.71
C ASN A 237 -4.09 -18.01 3.21
N MET A 238 -4.30 -17.02 4.11
CA MET A 238 -4.29 -15.61 3.71
C MET A 238 -2.91 -15.17 3.22
N LEU A 239 -1.82 -15.64 3.87
CA LEU A 239 -0.46 -15.35 3.45
C LEU A 239 -0.13 -15.97 2.08
N TYR A 240 -0.55 -17.22 1.82
CA TYR A 240 -0.41 -17.82 0.50
C TYR A 240 -1.17 -17.03 -0.57
N LEU A 241 -2.42 -16.62 -0.30
CA LEU A 241 -3.16 -15.79 -1.24
C LEU A 241 -2.47 -14.44 -1.49
N ALA A 242 -1.94 -13.80 -0.44
CA ALA A 242 -1.21 -12.54 -0.57
C ALA A 242 0.08 -12.72 -1.39
N THR A 243 0.74 -13.86 -1.25
CA THR A 243 1.91 -14.26 -2.05
C THR A 243 1.52 -14.41 -3.52
N ASP A 244 0.46 -15.18 -3.81
CA ASP A 244 -0.06 -15.38 -5.16
C ASP A 244 -0.45 -14.03 -5.82
N MET A 245 -1.07 -13.12 -5.06
CA MET A 245 -1.40 -11.76 -5.51
C MET A 245 -0.17 -10.89 -5.76
N ALA A 246 0.87 -10.99 -4.92
CA ALA A 246 2.11 -10.24 -5.08
C ALA A 246 2.92 -10.71 -6.31
N VAL A 247 3.07 -12.03 -6.48
CA VAL A 247 3.68 -12.66 -7.68
C VAL A 247 2.92 -12.23 -8.93
N SER A 248 1.58 -12.29 -8.86
CA SER A 248 0.71 -11.81 -9.93
C SER A 248 0.98 -10.33 -10.25
N ALA A 249 1.14 -9.47 -9.26
CA ALA A 249 1.49 -8.06 -9.50
C ALA A 249 2.93 -7.85 -10.04
N GLY A 250 3.71 -8.92 -10.24
CA GLY A 250 5.10 -8.89 -10.70
C GLY A 250 6.08 -8.41 -9.64
N MET A 251 5.73 -8.57 -8.36
CA MET A 251 6.64 -8.27 -7.26
C MET A 251 7.61 -9.42 -7.07
N LYS A 252 8.86 -9.09 -6.78
CA LYS A 252 9.94 -10.06 -6.52
C LYS A 252 10.15 -10.34 -5.04
N GLN A 253 9.64 -9.46 -4.18
CA GLN A 253 9.87 -9.51 -2.74
C GLN A 253 8.61 -9.14 -1.98
N LEU A 254 8.40 -9.86 -0.88
CA LEU A 254 7.30 -9.66 0.07
C LEU A 254 7.87 -9.41 1.46
N PHE A 255 7.51 -8.28 2.07
CA PHE A 255 8.03 -7.86 3.36
C PHE A 255 6.96 -7.84 4.46
N VAL A 256 7.37 -8.05 5.71
CA VAL A 256 6.51 -7.91 6.88
C VAL A 256 7.31 -7.46 8.10
N HIS A 257 6.74 -6.58 8.91
CA HIS A 257 7.27 -6.30 10.25
C HIS A 257 6.55 -7.14 11.30
N VAL A 258 7.31 -7.61 12.29
CA VAL A 258 6.79 -8.38 13.42
C VAL A 258 7.45 -7.93 14.72
N HIS A 259 6.67 -7.75 15.78
CA HIS A 259 7.20 -7.44 17.10
C HIS A 259 8.13 -8.55 17.60
N ALA A 260 9.19 -8.16 18.31
CA ALA A 260 10.21 -9.08 18.77
C ALA A 260 9.66 -10.14 19.75
N ASP A 261 8.62 -9.81 20.51
CA ASP A 261 7.94 -10.69 21.45
C ASP A 261 6.87 -11.59 20.81
N ASN A 262 6.42 -11.28 19.58
CA ASN A 262 5.38 -12.01 18.87
C ASN A 262 5.92 -13.30 18.22
N THR A 263 6.29 -14.24 19.08
CA THR A 263 6.80 -15.56 18.70
C THR A 263 5.85 -16.35 17.80
N PRO A 264 4.52 -16.39 18.04
CA PRO A 264 3.61 -17.08 17.14
C PRO A 264 3.60 -16.54 15.71
N ALA A 265 3.71 -15.21 15.53
CA ALA A 265 3.78 -14.62 14.19
C ALA A 265 5.14 -14.89 13.51
N LYS A 266 6.25 -14.81 14.25
CA LYS A 266 7.58 -15.14 13.72
C LYS A 266 7.63 -16.58 13.19
N GLU A 267 7.11 -17.55 13.95
CA GLU A 267 7.04 -18.95 13.52
C GLU A 267 6.11 -19.15 12.33
N LEU A 268 4.97 -18.46 12.31
CA LEU A 268 4.08 -18.46 11.15
C LEU A 268 4.81 -17.97 9.90
N TYR A 269 5.50 -16.83 9.96
CA TYR A 269 6.19 -16.25 8.80
C TYR A 269 7.35 -17.15 8.33
N ARG A 270 8.16 -17.68 9.24
CA ARG A 270 9.22 -18.66 8.90
C ARG A 270 8.68 -19.87 8.17
N LYS A 271 7.55 -20.41 8.65
CA LYS A 271 6.90 -21.56 8.00
C LYS A 271 6.43 -21.28 6.57
N ILE A 272 6.06 -20.03 6.26
CA ILE A 272 5.66 -19.64 4.91
C ILE A 272 6.88 -19.46 3.99
N GLY A 273 8.05 -19.11 4.55
CA GLY A 273 9.29 -18.88 3.79
C GLY A 273 9.94 -17.52 4.05
N PHE A 274 9.48 -16.77 5.05
CA PHE A 274 10.10 -15.49 5.40
C PHE A 274 11.36 -15.67 6.24
N GLU A 275 12.37 -14.89 5.93
CA GLU A 275 13.64 -14.81 6.64
C GLU A 275 13.83 -13.42 7.26
N VAL A 276 14.59 -13.34 8.37
CA VAL A 276 14.87 -12.05 9.03
C VAL A 276 15.96 -11.32 8.25
N VAL A 277 15.65 -10.13 7.74
CA VAL A 277 16.59 -9.29 6.95
C VAL A 277 16.99 -8.01 7.66
N GLY A 278 16.29 -7.64 8.74
CA GLY A 278 16.60 -6.47 9.54
C GLY A 278 15.91 -6.49 10.90
N ALA A 279 16.36 -5.61 11.79
CA ALA A 279 15.75 -5.36 13.09
C ALA A 279 15.76 -3.86 13.37
N SER A 280 14.75 -3.36 14.08
CA SER A 280 14.80 -2.01 14.62
C SER A 280 15.96 -1.88 15.62
N PRO A 281 16.51 -0.66 15.81
CA PRO A 281 17.58 -0.45 16.78
C PRO A 281 17.17 -0.91 18.18
N PRO A 282 18.10 -1.45 19.01
CA PRO A 282 17.79 -1.97 20.35
C PRO A 282 17.14 -0.95 21.30
N ALA A 283 17.30 0.35 21.03
CA ALA A 283 16.78 1.45 21.84
C ALA A 283 15.33 1.85 21.50
N SER A 284 14.66 1.17 20.56
CA SER A 284 13.24 1.43 20.29
C SER A 284 12.37 0.89 21.43
N GLU A 285 11.42 1.68 21.93
CA GLU A 285 10.41 1.25 22.92
C GLU A 285 9.61 0.02 22.47
N ASP A 286 9.60 -0.25 21.17
CA ASP A 286 8.86 -1.34 20.54
C ASP A 286 9.69 -2.06 19.46
N PRO A 287 10.55 -3.02 19.85
CA PRO A 287 11.47 -3.67 18.93
C PRO A 287 10.74 -4.56 17.92
N ARG A 288 11.05 -4.37 16.62
CA ARG A 288 10.46 -5.12 15.51
C ARG A 288 11.52 -5.73 14.60
N PHE A 289 11.26 -6.93 14.13
CA PHE A 289 12.02 -7.55 13.04
C PHE A 289 11.36 -7.24 11.71
N LEU A 290 12.19 -6.91 10.71
CA LEU A 290 11.80 -6.92 9.31
C LEU A 290 12.11 -8.29 8.74
N MET A 291 11.10 -8.94 8.17
CA MET A 291 11.24 -10.22 7.49
C MET A 291 10.92 -10.07 6.00
N CYS A 292 11.61 -10.82 5.15
CA CYS A 292 11.45 -10.84 3.70
C CYS A 292 11.26 -12.26 3.19
N MET A 293 10.49 -12.40 2.12
CA MET A 293 10.41 -13.61 1.30
C MET A 293 10.61 -13.22 -0.17
N GLU A 294 11.51 -13.90 -0.85
CA GLU A 294 11.67 -13.80 -2.31
C GLU A 294 10.52 -14.56 -3.01
N LEU A 295 10.00 -13.98 -4.09
CA LEU A 295 8.80 -14.42 -4.81
C LEU A 295 9.10 -15.01 -6.20
#